data_AF-A0A1M4DWS2-F1
#
_entry.id   AF-A0A1M4DWS2-F1
#
_cell.length_a   1.000
_cell.length_b   1.000
_cell.length_c   1.000
_cell.angle_alpha   90.00
_cell.angle_beta   90.00
_cell.angle_gamma   90.00
#
_symmetry.space_group_name_H-M   'P 1'
#
loop_
_entity.id
_entity.type
_entity.pdbx_description
1 polymer ?
#
loop_
_entity_poly.entity_id
_entity_poly.type
_entity_poly.pdbx_seq_one_letter_code
_entity_poly.pdbx_strand_id
1 'polypeptide(L)' 'MRLYAGRGDKDVAYDNSRYCLRELRVSGVKAALKDVGDVDHTTTARRSLPEVLDWFVALRGA' A
#
# COMPACT_ATOMS: atom_id res chain seq x y z
N MET A 1 6.60 -7.29 2.87
CA MET A 1 6.01 -5.95 3.09
C MET A 1 4.87 -5.69 2.12
N ARG A 2 3.85 -4.93 2.53
CA ARG A 2 2.73 -4.54 1.67
C ARG A 2 2.47 -3.03 1.81
N LEU A 3 2.46 -2.32 0.68
CA LEU A 3 2.14 -0.91 0.56
C LEU A 3 0.69 -0.76 0.07
N TYR A 4 0.02 0.32 0.45
CA TYR A 4 -1.33 0.67 0.00
C TYR A 4 -1.34 2.14 -0.42
N ALA A 5 -1.91 2.45 -1.59
CA ALA A 5 -2.01 3.82 -2.08
C ALA A 5 -3.19 3.98 -3.04
N GLY A 6 -3.83 5.14 -3.03
CA GLY A 6 -4.89 5.52 -3.99
C GLY A 6 -4.32 6.35 -5.13
N ARG A 7 -4.83 6.15 -6.35
CA ARG A 7 -4.43 6.94 -7.54
C ARG A 7 -4.95 8.38 -7.51
N GLY A 8 -6.01 8.64 -6.74
CA GLY A 8 -6.62 9.96 -6.56
C GLY A 8 -6.03 10.76 -5.40
N ASP A 9 -5.02 10.22 -4.70
CA ASP A 9 -4.34 10.92 -3.62
C ASP A 9 -3.50 12.07 -4.18
N LYS A 10 -3.86 13.29 -3.80
CA LYS A 10 -3.18 14.53 -4.21
C LYS A 10 -2.22 15.06 -3.14
N ASP A 11 -2.31 14.54 -1.92
CA ASP A 11 -1.45 14.93 -0.81
C ASP A 11 -0.13 14.14 -0.93
N VAL A 12 -0.22 12.87 -1.32
CA VAL A 12 0.91 12.01 -1.63
C VAL A 12 0.67 11.29 -2.95
N ALA A 13 1.37 11.71 -4.01
CA ALA A 13 1.23 11.12 -5.33
C ALA A 13 1.50 9.60 -5.34
N TYR A 14 0.64 8.83 -6.01
CA TYR A 14 0.75 7.37 -6.14
C TYR A 14 2.12 6.90 -6.68
N ASP A 15 2.76 7.72 -7.51
CA ASP A 15 4.10 7.44 -8.05
C ASP A 15 5.18 7.34 -6.98
N ASN A 16 5.01 8.01 -5.83
CA ASN A 16 5.93 7.86 -4.70
C ASN A 16 5.91 6.41 -4.17
N SER A 17 4.72 5.80 -4.08
CA SER A 17 4.59 4.40 -3.67
C SER A 17 5.14 3.43 -4.71
N ARG A 18 4.99 3.74 -6.01
CA ARG A 18 5.62 2.95 -7.09
C ARG A 18 7.14 3.04 -7.04
N TYR A 19 7.69 4.23 -6.82
CA TYR A 19 9.12 4.45 -6.64
C TYR A 19 9.63 3.65 -5.44
N CYS A 20 8.99 3.80 -4.27
CA CYS A 20 9.32 3.06 -3.06
C CYS A 20 9.29 1.54 -3.29
N LEU A 21 8.25 1.02 -3.95
CA LEU A 21 8.14 -0.41 -4.30
C LEU A 21 9.34 -0.88 -5.12
N ARG A 22 9.78 -0.09 -6.10
CA ARG A 22 10.94 -0.43 -6.93
C ARG A 22 12.20 -0.50 -6.09
N GLU A 23 12.48 0.52 -5.28
CA GLU A 23 13.69 0.55 -4.43
C GLU A 23 13.72 -0.63 -3.45
N LEU A 24 12.59 -0.95 -2.81
CA LEU A 24 12.48 -2.10 -1.91
C LEU A 24 12.81 -3.41 -2.61
N ARG A 25 12.32 -3.60 -3.83
CA ARG A 25 12.61 -4.80 -4.63
C ARG A 25 14.07 -4.87 -5.05
N VAL A 26 14.67 -3.74 -5.44
CA VAL A 26 16.11 -3.64 -5.74
C VAL A 26 16.95 -4.01 -4.51
N SER A 27 16.51 -3.63 -3.30
CA SER A 27 17.15 -4.03 -2.05
C SER A 27 16.83 -5.47 -1.58
N GLY A 28 16.18 -6.28 -2.40
CA GLY A 28 15.87 -7.69 -2.07
C GLY A 28 14.66 -7.90 -1.16
N VAL A 29 13.88 -6.86 -0.85
CA VAL A 29 12.68 -6.98 -0.01
C VAL A 29 11.52 -7.53 -0.84
N LYS A 30 10.88 -8.61 -0.36
CA LYS A 30 9.61 -9.09 -0.91
C LYS A 30 8.48 -8.08 -0.60
N ALA A 31 8.23 -7.18 -1.55
CA ALA A 31 7.26 -6.10 -1.44
C ALA A 31 6.21 -6.12 -2.57
N ALA A 32 4.99 -5.70 -2.21
CA ALA A 32 3.87 -5.50 -3.12
C ALA A 32 3.17 -4.16 -2.82
N LEU A 33 2.62 -3.51 -3.84
CA LEU A 33 1.76 -2.33 -3.73
C LEU A 33 0.32 -2.70 -4.11
N LYS A 34 -0.63 -2.39 -3.24
CA LYS A 34 -2.06 -2.51 -3.48
C LYS A 34 -2.60 -1.14 -3.89
N ASP A 35 -3.13 -1.05 -5.11
CA ASP A 35 -3.95 0.08 -5.54
C ASP A 35 -5.34 -0.03 -4.88
N VAL A 36 -5.73 1.00 -4.12
CA VAL A 36 -7.06 1.06 -3.46
C VAL A 36 -8.10 1.85 -4.26
N GLY A 37 -7.76 2.20 -5.51
CA GLY A 37 -8.61 2.85 -6.48
C GLY A 37 -8.30 4.33 -6.67
N ASP A 38 -9.15 4.98 -7.46
CA ASP A 38 -9.10 6.42 -7.68
C ASP A 38 -9.83 7.15 -6.54
N VAL A 39 -9.14 7.31 -5.42
CA VAL A 39 -9.68 7.91 -4.19
C VAL A 39 -8.68 8.85 -3.54
N ASP A 40 -9.20 9.82 -2.80
CA ASP A 40 -8.39 10.79 -2.05
C ASP A 40 -7.57 10.16 -0.91
N HIS A 41 -6.73 10.99 -0.29
CA HIS A 41 -5.83 10.60 0.80
C HIS A 41 -6.55 9.95 2.00
N THR A 42 -7.64 10.57 2.47
CA THR A 42 -8.37 10.08 3.64
C THR A 42 -9.11 8.78 3.34
N THR A 43 -9.69 8.69 2.14
CA THR A 43 -10.43 7.52 1.68
C THR A 43 -9.47 6.35 1.42
N THR A 44 -8.25 6.61 0.95
CA THR A 44 -7.16 5.62 0.85
C THR A 44 -6.92 4.95 2.21
N ALA A 45 -6.76 5.74 3.28
CA ALA A 45 -6.57 5.21 4.63
C ALA A 45 -7.79 4.39 5.11
N ARG A 46 -9.00 4.93 4.96
CA ARG A 46 -10.24 4.24 5.39
C ARG A 46 -10.44 2.88 4.70
N ARG A 47 -10.12 2.79 3.40
CA ARG A 47 -10.25 1.53 2.64
C ARG A 47 -9.13 0.53 2.94
N SER A 48 -7.91 1.02 3.15
CA SER A 48 -6.74 0.15 3.36
C SER A 48 -6.68 -0.45 4.77
N LEU A 49 -7.14 0.26 5.81
CA LEU A 49 -6.98 -0.19 7.20
C LEU A 49 -7.58 -1.58 7.49
N PRO A 50 -8.80 -1.92 7.04
CA PRO A 50 -9.33 -3.28 7.18
C PRO A 50 -8.46 -4.34 6.47
N GLU A 51 -8.01 -4.08 5.24
CA GLU A 51 -7.12 -4.99 4.49
C GLU A 51 -5.75 -5.17 5.17
N VAL A 52 -5.23 -4.10 5.80
CA VAL A 52 -4.01 -4.16 6.61
C VAL A 52 -4.20 -5.07 7.81
N LEU A 53 -5.32 -4.93 8.54
CA LEU A 53 -5.64 -5.77 9.68
C LEU A 53 -5.73 -7.25 9.26
N ASP A 54 -6.49 -7.56 8.21
CA ASP A 54 -6.65 -8.92 7.69
C ASP A 54 -5.30 -9.53 7.29
N TRP A 55 -4.43 -8.73 6.66
CA TRP A 55 -3.08 -9.18 6.31
C TRP A 55 -2.25 -9.53 7.56
N PHE A 56 -2.29 -8.71 8.61
CA PHE A 56 -1.60 -9.02 9.86
C PHE A 56 -2.20 -10.22 10.59
N VAL A 57 -3.53 -10.40 10.55
CA VAL A 57 -4.17 -11.59 11.12
C VAL A 57 -3.71 -12.85 10.38
N ALA A 58 -3.70 -12.84 9.06
CA ALA A 58 -3.22 -13.96 8.24
C ALA A 58 -1.75 -14.30 8.53
N LEU A 59 -0.89 -13.30 8.74
CA LEU A 59 0.52 -13.52 9.09
C LEU A 59 0.73 -14.15 10.48
N ARG A 60 -0.17 -13.91 11.45
CA ARG A 60 -0.09 -14.55 12.77
C ARG A 60 -0.49 -16.03 12.74
N GLY A 61 -1.29 -16.43 11.76
CA GLY A 61 -1.72 -17.81 11.57
C GLY A 61 -0.85 -18.63 10.62
N ALA A 62 0.21 -18.03 10.07
CA ALA A 62 1.17 -18.64 9.15
C ALA A 62 2.47 -19.02 9.86
#